data_AF-A0AAW0WVB5-F1
#
_entry.id   AF-A0AAW0WVB5-F1
#
_cell.length_a   1.000
_cell.length_b   1.000
_cell.length_c   1.000
_cell.angle_alpha   90.00
_cell.angle_beta   90.00
_cell.angle_gamma   90.00
#
_symmetry.space_group_name_H-M   'P 1'
#
loop_
_entity.id
_entity.type
_entity.pdbx_description
1 polymer ?
#
loop_
_entity_poly.entity_id
_entity_poly.type
_entity_poly.pdbx_seq_one_letter_code
_entity_poly.pdbx_strand_id
1 'polypeptide(L)'
;MFDLLGCSDVELRIQAGEGVALLYEGARTHDDDYFWNREGELCSALKELATDSHKFRAKKDRKQQRASFRDVVRTVEEGELPCETVSVGPQHQRQELLLDTWSLKLQYSSLCRALAQGLSTHITFNVGVRDVFSLGPPPMQLDRNMAALARRGQKKPNRESPASKARQMARNKNRDNRAAAKTYDD
;
A
#
# COMPACT_ATOMS: atom_id res chain seq x y z
N MET A 1 14.40 -14.85 13.06
CA MET A 1 13.57 -13.67 12.71
C MET A 1 14.32 -12.37 13.00
N PHE A 2 14.76 -12.14 14.24
CA PHE A 2 15.57 -10.97 14.60
C PHE A 2 16.85 -10.82 13.75
N ASP A 3 17.55 -11.91 13.44
CA ASP A 3 18.74 -11.87 12.58
C ASP A 3 18.45 -11.35 11.17
N LEU A 4 17.26 -11.67 10.63
CA LEU A 4 16.83 -11.20 9.31
C LEU A 4 16.45 -9.72 9.34
N LEU A 5 15.87 -9.24 10.45
CA LEU A 5 15.58 -7.82 10.67
C LEU A 5 16.85 -6.97 10.87
N GLY A 6 17.96 -7.59 11.29
CA GLY A 6 19.27 -6.96 11.44
C GLY A 6 20.17 -7.01 10.20
N CYS A 7 19.74 -7.63 9.10
CA CYS A 7 20.59 -7.84 7.92
C CYS A 7 21.06 -6.52 7.26
N SER A 8 22.21 -6.53 6.58
CA SER A 8 22.69 -5.37 5.81
C SER A 8 21.80 -5.04 4.61
N ASP A 9 21.20 -6.07 4.00
CA ASP A 9 20.31 -5.94 2.85
C ASP A 9 18.98 -5.30 3.27
N VAL A 10 18.58 -4.24 2.56
CA VAL A 10 17.35 -3.49 2.85
C VAL A 10 16.12 -4.27 2.39
N GLU A 11 16.18 -4.90 1.22
CA GLU A 11 15.05 -5.65 0.68
C GLU A 11 14.77 -6.87 1.54
N LEU A 12 15.81 -7.60 1.96
CA LEU A 12 15.63 -8.76 2.84
C LEU A 12 15.02 -8.37 4.18
N ARG A 13 15.44 -7.24 4.76
CA ARG A 13 14.83 -6.72 5.99
C ARG A 13 13.36 -6.35 5.80
N ILE A 14 13.03 -5.69 4.70
CA ILE A 14 11.64 -5.36 4.37
C ILE A 14 10.81 -6.64 4.25
N GLN A 15 11.27 -7.62 3.47
CA GLN A 15 10.54 -8.89 3.30
C GLN A 15 10.41 -9.65 4.62
N ALA A 16 11.41 -9.61 5.49
CA ALA A 16 11.31 -10.18 6.83
C ALA A 16 10.24 -9.48 7.68
N GLY A 17 10.20 -8.13 7.66
CA GLY A 17 9.17 -7.35 8.36
C GLY A 17 7.76 -7.60 7.83
N GLU A 18 7.58 -7.64 6.51
CA GLU A 18 6.28 -7.96 5.88
C GLU A 18 5.85 -9.39 6.21
N GLY A 19 6.79 -10.33 6.29
CA GLY A 19 6.54 -11.69 6.77
C GLY A 19 6.10 -11.75 8.23
N VAL A 20 6.67 -10.92 9.11
CA VAL A 20 6.19 -10.77 10.50
C VAL A 20 4.72 -10.34 10.49
N ALA A 21 4.39 -9.31 9.72
CA ALA A 21 3.04 -8.76 9.68
C ALA A 21 2.02 -9.78 9.14
N LEU A 22 2.40 -10.56 8.12
CA LEU A 22 1.57 -11.65 7.60
C LEU A 22 1.32 -12.74 8.65
N LEU A 23 2.34 -13.10 9.45
CA LEU A 23 2.17 -14.09 10.53
C LEU A 23 1.21 -13.57 11.61
N TYR A 24 1.31 -12.28 11.95
CA TYR A 24 0.41 -11.64 12.89
C TYR A 24 -1.04 -11.57 12.37
N GLU A 25 -1.23 -11.20 11.11
CA GLU A 25 -2.54 -11.26 10.45
C GLU A 25 -3.13 -12.67 10.51
N GLY A 26 -2.35 -13.69 10.13
CA GLY A 26 -2.80 -15.08 10.15
C GLY A 26 -3.12 -15.59 11.55
N ALA A 27 -2.29 -15.25 12.54
CA ALA A 27 -2.53 -15.63 13.93
C ALA A 27 -3.78 -14.94 14.52
N ARG A 28 -3.93 -13.63 14.26
CA ARG A 28 -5.09 -12.86 14.73
C ARG A 28 -6.40 -13.21 14.04
N THR A 29 -6.35 -13.84 12.87
CA THR A 29 -7.53 -14.45 12.25
C THR A 29 -8.13 -15.57 13.11
N HIS A 30 -7.33 -16.21 13.96
CA HIS A 30 -7.76 -17.30 14.85
C HIS A 30 -7.92 -16.86 16.31
N ASP A 31 -7.13 -15.88 16.76
CA ASP A 31 -7.13 -15.35 18.12
C ASP A 31 -6.81 -13.85 18.09
N ASP A 32 -7.85 -13.00 18.20
CA ASP A 32 -7.74 -11.54 18.10
C ASP A 32 -6.73 -10.96 19.13
N ASP A 33 -6.61 -11.61 20.29
CA ASP A 33 -5.70 -11.22 21.38
C ASP A 33 -4.31 -11.86 21.26
N TYR A 34 -3.99 -12.47 20.12
CA TYR A 34 -2.69 -13.11 19.92
C TYR A 34 -1.54 -12.12 20.10
N PHE A 35 -0.60 -12.51 20.96
CA PHE A 35 0.69 -11.84 21.16
C PHE A 35 1.83 -12.86 21.14
N TRP A 36 2.98 -12.43 20.61
CA TRP A 36 4.21 -13.23 20.64
C TRP A 36 4.91 -13.08 21.99
N ASN A 37 5.54 -14.15 22.50
CA ASN A 37 6.20 -14.15 23.81
C ASN A 37 7.30 -13.07 24.00
N ARG A 38 7.92 -12.60 22.91
CA ARG A 38 8.92 -11.52 22.88
C ARG A 38 8.45 -10.30 22.07
N GLU A 39 7.15 -10.03 22.07
CA GLU A 39 6.56 -8.94 21.30
C GLU A 39 7.17 -7.57 21.64
N GLY A 40 7.45 -7.29 22.92
CA GLY A 40 8.08 -6.01 23.30
C GLY A 40 9.44 -5.78 22.63
N GLU A 41 10.28 -6.82 22.54
CA GLU A 41 11.57 -6.74 21.85
C GLU A 41 11.40 -6.61 20.33
N LEU A 42 10.42 -7.33 19.77
CA LEU A 42 10.07 -7.26 18.35
C LEU A 42 9.60 -5.85 17.98
N CYS A 43 8.65 -5.29 18.73
CA CYS A 43 8.12 -3.95 18.53
C CYS A 43 9.22 -2.89 18.62
N SER A 44 10.14 -3.00 19.59
CA SER A 44 11.30 -2.10 19.69
C SER A 44 12.15 -2.14 18.42
N ALA A 45 12.51 -3.35 17.96
CA ALA A 45 13.31 -3.51 16.74
C ALA A 45 12.59 -2.97 15.48
N LEU A 46 11.28 -3.21 15.36
CA LEU A 46 10.48 -2.71 14.24
C LEU A 46 10.37 -1.16 14.25
N LYS A 47 10.20 -0.56 15.43
CA LYS A 47 10.14 0.91 15.61
C LYS A 47 11.46 1.60 15.26
N GLU A 48 12.59 1.00 15.64
CA GLU A 48 13.91 1.49 15.22
C GLU A 48 14.05 1.50 13.69
N LEU A 49 13.61 0.41 13.03
CA LEU A 49 13.64 0.31 11.56
C LEU A 49 12.66 1.28 10.87
N ALA A 50 11.53 1.59 11.50
CA ALA A 50 10.53 2.55 11.03
C ALA A 50 11.01 4.02 11.12
N THR A 51 11.95 4.31 12.02
CA THR A 51 12.51 5.65 12.26
C THR A 51 13.95 5.82 11.76
N ASP A 52 14.52 4.78 11.15
CA ASP A 52 15.91 4.68 10.69
C ASP A 52 16.46 5.97 10.04
N SER A 53 17.52 6.50 10.65
CA SER A 53 18.19 7.73 10.24
C SER A 53 19.59 7.51 9.66
N HIS A 54 20.02 6.26 9.46
CA HIS A 54 21.38 5.93 9.07
C HIS A 54 21.78 6.50 7.70
N LYS A 55 22.58 7.57 7.72
CA LYS A 55 22.94 8.37 6.54
C LYS A 55 23.78 7.61 5.51
N PHE A 56 24.45 6.52 5.91
CA PHE A 56 25.25 5.66 5.02
C PHE A 56 24.39 4.88 4.00
N ARG A 57 23.10 4.69 4.25
CA ARG A 57 22.17 4.03 3.30
C ARG A 57 21.77 4.97 2.16
N ALA A 58 21.27 4.46 1.05
CA ALA A 58 20.72 5.33 0.01
C ALA A 58 19.43 6.02 0.50
N LYS A 59 19.17 7.25 0.03
CA LYS A 59 17.96 8.01 0.40
C LYS A 59 16.67 7.27 0.00
N LYS A 60 16.68 6.62 -1.17
CA LYS A 60 15.56 5.82 -1.69
C LYS A 60 15.26 4.66 -0.73
N ASP A 61 16.29 3.91 -0.37
CA ASP A 61 16.17 2.72 0.47
C ASP A 61 15.68 3.06 1.87
N ARG A 62 16.25 4.11 2.50
CA ARG A 62 15.73 4.61 3.78
C ARG A 62 14.27 5.02 3.70
N LYS A 63 13.82 5.60 2.58
CA LYS A 63 12.42 6.01 2.42
C LYS A 63 11.51 4.79 2.31
N GLN A 64 11.93 3.80 1.51
CA GLN A 64 11.18 2.57 1.30
C GLN A 64 11.07 1.75 2.59
N GLN A 65 12.20 1.52 3.26
CA GLN A 65 12.25 0.81 4.54
C GLN A 65 11.33 1.47 5.57
N ARG A 66 11.50 2.77 5.82
CA ARG A 66 10.65 3.48 6.80
C ARG A 66 9.16 3.47 6.43
N ALA A 67 8.83 3.44 5.14
CA ALA A 67 7.44 3.32 4.72
C ALA A 67 6.88 1.93 5.09
N SER A 68 7.54 0.86 4.66
CA SER A 68 7.11 -0.52 4.95
C SER A 68 7.07 -0.79 6.46
N PHE A 69 8.12 -0.43 7.21
CA PHE A 69 8.17 -0.70 8.65
C PHE A 69 7.16 0.11 9.47
N ARG A 70 6.68 1.28 9.00
CA ARG A 70 5.57 1.96 9.67
C ARG A 70 4.28 1.16 9.56
N ASP A 71 4.01 0.58 8.39
CA ASP A 71 2.81 -0.25 8.20
C ASP A 71 2.93 -1.55 9.02
N VAL A 72 4.10 -2.18 9.02
CA VAL A 72 4.37 -3.38 9.84
C VAL A 72 4.18 -3.11 11.34
N VAL A 73 4.69 -1.99 11.87
CA VAL A 73 4.51 -1.62 13.29
C VAL A 73 3.04 -1.45 13.63
N ARG A 74 2.24 -0.79 12.76
CA ARG A 74 0.80 -0.63 12.98
C ARG A 74 0.08 -1.98 13.02
N THR A 75 0.42 -2.89 12.12
CA THR A 75 -0.17 -4.24 12.17
C THR A 75 0.20 -4.98 13.44
N VAL A 76 1.46 -4.95 13.84
CA VAL A 76 1.91 -5.70 15.03
C VAL A 76 1.34 -5.09 16.31
N GLU A 77 1.40 -3.77 16.49
CA GLU A 77 1.00 -3.10 17.74
C GLU A 77 -0.49 -2.78 17.83
N GLU A 78 -1.09 -2.30 16.74
CA GLU A 78 -2.45 -1.74 16.73
C GLU A 78 -3.46 -2.73 16.10
N GLY A 79 -2.98 -3.81 15.48
CA GLY A 79 -3.83 -4.74 14.74
C GLY A 79 -4.32 -4.19 13.41
N GLU A 80 -3.84 -3.02 12.99
CA GLU A 80 -4.28 -2.38 11.76
C GLU A 80 -3.68 -3.07 10.53
N LEU A 81 -4.54 -3.57 9.65
CA LEU A 81 -4.15 -4.13 8.36
C LEU A 81 -3.85 -3.03 7.34
N PRO A 82 -3.01 -3.31 6.32
CA PRO A 82 -2.76 -2.37 5.24
C PRO A 82 -4.06 -2.07 4.50
N CYS A 83 -4.24 -0.82 4.05
CA CYS A 83 -5.37 -0.43 3.21
C CYS A 83 -4.85 0.42 2.05
N GLU A 84 -4.59 -0.24 0.93
CA GLU A 84 -4.08 0.39 -0.29
C GLU A 84 -5.00 0.10 -1.47
N THR A 85 -5.46 1.13 -2.16
CA THR A 85 -6.21 0.95 -3.42
C THR A 85 -5.26 1.14 -4.60
N VAL A 86 -5.07 0.09 -5.39
CA VAL A 86 -4.25 0.10 -6.60
C VAL A 86 -5.14 0.03 -7.82
N SER A 87 -4.91 0.89 -8.81
CA SER A 87 -5.61 0.76 -10.08
C SER A 87 -4.89 -0.19 -11.02
N VAL A 88 -5.60 -1.19 -11.50
CA VAL A 88 -5.09 -2.27 -12.35
C VAL A 88 -5.81 -2.32 -13.70
N GLY A 89 -5.22 -3.01 -14.66
CA GLY A 89 -5.77 -3.17 -16.01
C GLY A 89 -5.40 -2.04 -16.99
N PRO A 90 -5.76 -2.18 -18.27
CA PRO A 90 -5.43 -1.20 -19.29
C PRO A 90 -6.32 0.04 -19.15
N GLN A 91 -5.89 1.16 -19.76
CA GLN A 91 -6.56 2.46 -19.60
C GLN A 91 -8.08 2.45 -19.90
N HIS A 92 -8.53 1.58 -20.80
CA HIS A 92 -9.94 1.46 -21.20
C HIS A 92 -10.76 0.52 -20.31
N GLN A 93 -10.11 -0.24 -19.41
CA GLN A 93 -10.72 -1.18 -18.48
C GLN A 93 -9.98 -1.10 -17.12
N ARG A 94 -9.85 0.12 -16.60
CA ARG A 94 -9.21 0.39 -15.31
C ARG A 94 -10.10 -0.12 -14.19
N GLN A 95 -9.60 -1.04 -13.38
CA GLN A 95 -10.26 -1.56 -12.19
C GLN A 95 -9.51 -1.07 -10.95
N GLU A 96 -10.22 -0.96 -9.82
CA GLU A 96 -9.62 -0.65 -8.53
C GLU A 96 -9.54 -1.94 -7.72
N LEU A 97 -8.33 -2.32 -7.34
CA LEU A 97 -8.04 -3.43 -6.46
C LEU A 97 -7.75 -2.88 -5.07
N LEU A 98 -8.58 -3.26 -4.10
CA LEU A 98 -8.32 -2.98 -2.70
C LEU A 98 -7.38 -4.06 -2.16
N LEU A 99 -6.24 -3.64 -1.62
CA LEU A 99 -5.29 -4.46 -0.88
C LEU A 99 -5.50 -4.15 0.60
N ASP A 100 -6.39 -4.91 1.22
CA ASP A 100 -6.83 -4.78 2.62
C ASP A 100 -6.16 -5.79 3.58
N THR A 101 -5.31 -6.66 3.05
CA THR A 101 -4.58 -7.70 3.80
C THR A 101 -3.12 -7.79 3.33
N TRP A 102 -2.22 -8.20 4.22
CA TRP A 102 -0.83 -8.52 3.89
C TRP A 102 -0.74 -9.67 2.92
N SER A 103 -1.59 -10.68 3.05
CA SER A 103 -1.65 -11.79 2.09
C SER A 103 -1.87 -11.27 0.66
N LEU A 104 -2.89 -10.44 0.47
CA LEU A 104 -3.21 -9.88 -0.86
C LEU A 104 -2.13 -8.93 -1.37
N LYS A 105 -1.59 -8.08 -0.49
CA LYS A 105 -0.48 -7.16 -0.80
C LYS A 105 0.77 -7.89 -1.27
N LEU A 106 1.16 -8.97 -0.58
CA LEU A 106 2.32 -9.78 -0.93
C LEU A 106 2.12 -10.58 -2.20
N GLN A 107 0.93 -11.16 -2.40
CA GLN A 107 0.57 -11.83 -3.66
C GLN A 107 0.63 -10.87 -4.84
N TYR A 108 0.06 -9.68 -4.71
CA TYR A 108 0.11 -8.64 -5.73
C TYR A 108 1.54 -8.19 -6.04
N SER A 109 2.36 -7.93 -5.01
CA SER A 109 3.78 -7.58 -5.17
C SER A 109 4.56 -8.67 -5.91
N SER A 110 4.29 -9.94 -5.58
CA SER A 110 4.94 -11.10 -6.23
C SER A 110 4.57 -11.19 -7.70
N LEU A 111 3.31 -10.98 -8.05
CA LEU A 111 2.85 -10.91 -9.44
C LEU A 111 3.44 -9.71 -10.19
N CYS A 112 3.61 -8.56 -9.54
CA CYS A 112 4.27 -7.41 -10.14
C CYS A 112 5.72 -7.73 -10.53
N ARG A 113 6.46 -8.42 -9.65
CA ARG A 113 7.85 -8.83 -9.91
C ARG A 113 7.94 -9.89 -11.00
N ALA A 114 7.03 -10.86 -11.01
CA ALA A 114 7.04 -11.97 -11.96
C ALA A 114 6.56 -11.58 -13.37
N LEU A 115 5.46 -10.82 -13.46
CA LEU A 115 4.80 -10.51 -14.74
C LEU A 115 5.27 -9.18 -15.34
N ALA A 116 5.77 -8.25 -14.53
CA ALA A 116 6.24 -6.92 -14.93
C ALA A 116 5.28 -6.24 -15.92
N GLN A 117 5.70 -6.05 -17.17
CA GLN A 117 4.88 -5.44 -18.24
C GLN A 117 3.61 -6.23 -18.60
N GLY A 118 3.60 -7.54 -18.35
CA GLY A 118 2.46 -8.43 -18.59
C GLY A 118 1.37 -8.36 -17.53
N LEU A 119 1.63 -7.73 -16.37
CA LEU A 119 0.69 -7.68 -15.25
C LEU A 119 -0.68 -7.15 -15.67
N SER A 120 -0.71 -6.07 -16.46
CA SER A 120 -1.95 -5.44 -16.94
C SER A 120 -2.81 -6.39 -17.78
N THR A 121 -2.19 -7.20 -18.63
CA THR A 121 -2.91 -8.19 -19.44
C THR A 121 -3.42 -9.34 -18.59
N HIS A 122 -2.57 -9.89 -17.71
CA HIS A 122 -2.93 -11.03 -16.88
C HIS A 122 -4.01 -10.69 -15.86
N ILE A 123 -3.94 -9.53 -15.18
CA ILE A 123 -4.96 -9.13 -14.21
C ILE A 123 -6.33 -8.85 -14.87
N THR A 124 -6.34 -8.49 -16.15
CA THR A 124 -7.58 -8.23 -16.89
C THR A 124 -8.18 -9.49 -17.51
N PHE A 125 -7.37 -10.40 -18.05
CA PHE A 125 -7.89 -11.51 -18.85
C PHE A 125 -7.67 -12.90 -18.25
N ASN A 126 -6.71 -13.07 -17.36
CA ASN A 126 -6.43 -14.37 -16.77
C ASN A 126 -7.43 -14.66 -15.65
N VAL A 127 -8.29 -15.67 -15.85
CA VAL A 127 -9.33 -16.07 -14.90
C VAL A 127 -8.73 -16.41 -13.54
N GLY A 128 -7.65 -17.20 -13.50
CA GLY A 128 -7.01 -17.58 -12.23
C GLY A 128 -6.47 -16.38 -11.45
N VAL A 129 -5.83 -15.41 -12.12
CA VAL A 129 -5.39 -14.17 -11.45
C VAL A 129 -6.59 -13.36 -10.95
N ARG A 130 -7.68 -13.31 -11.73
CA ARG A 130 -8.90 -12.61 -11.34
C ARG A 130 -9.61 -13.27 -10.18
N ASP A 131 -9.59 -14.60 -10.09
CA ASP A 131 -10.17 -15.36 -8.98
C ASP A 131 -9.40 -15.09 -7.68
N VAL A 132 -8.06 -15.09 -7.74
CA VAL A 132 -7.20 -14.76 -6.59
C VAL A 132 -7.53 -13.37 -6.02
N PHE A 133 -7.78 -12.38 -6.88
CA PHE A 133 -8.12 -11.01 -6.48
C PHE A 133 -9.63 -10.74 -6.41
N SER A 134 -10.48 -11.75 -6.57
CA SER A 134 -11.95 -11.62 -6.62
C SER A 134 -12.44 -10.51 -7.57
N LEU A 135 -11.78 -10.32 -8.71
CA LEU A 135 -12.08 -9.27 -9.70
C LEU A 135 -13.29 -9.60 -10.60
N GLY A 136 -13.91 -10.76 -10.41
CA GLY A 136 -15.01 -11.27 -11.23
C GLY A 136 -14.57 -11.72 -12.63
N PRO A 137 -15.53 -12.07 -13.52
CA PRO A 137 -15.20 -12.58 -14.84
C PRO A 137 -14.40 -11.56 -15.68
N PRO A 138 -13.56 -12.02 -16.63
CA PRO A 138 -12.87 -11.12 -17.56
C PRO A 138 -13.87 -10.19 -18.26
N PRO A 139 -13.58 -8.88 -18.35
CA PRO A 139 -14.42 -7.98 -19.12
C PRO A 139 -14.43 -8.43 -20.59
N MET A 140 -15.58 -8.28 -21.25
CA MET A 140 -15.68 -8.53 -22.69
C MET A 140 -14.60 -7.72 -23.43
N GLN A 141 -13.91 -8.35 -24.38
CA GLN A 141 -12.93 -7.67 -25.21
C GLN A 141 -13.65 -6.56 -25.99
N LEU A 142 -13.37 -5.30 -25.63
CA LEU A 142 -13.84 -4.18 -26.43
C LEU A 142 -13.08 -4.20 -27.75
N ASP A 143 -13.81 -4.18 -28.87
CA ASP A 143 -13.21 -3.95 -30.18
C ASP A 143 -12.42 -2.62 -30.16
N ARG A 144 -11.32 -2.57 -30.89
CA ARG A 144 -10.36 -1.45 -30.93
C ARG A 144 -11.05 -0.12 -31.25
N ASN A 145 -12.14 -0.18 -32.03
CA ASN A 145 -12.99 0.96 -32.37
C ASN A 145 -13.85 1.45 -31.18
N MET A 146 -14.37 0.54 -30.35
CA MET A 146 -15.10 0.88 -29.13
C MET A 146 -14.17 1.45 -28.04
N ALA A 147 -12.94 0.93 -27.93
CA ALA A 147 -11.94 1.46 -27.00
C ALA A 147 -11.53 2.91 -27.34
N ALA A 148 -11.47 3.27 -28.64
CA ALA A 148 -11.22 4.64 -29.07
C ALA A 148 -12.38 5.59 -28.75
N LEU A 149 -13.63 5.11 -28.82
CA LEU A 149 -14.82 5.89 -28.47
C LEU A 149 -14.90 6.15 -26.96
N ALA A 150 -14.59 5.15 -26.12
CA ALA A 150 -14.54 5.30 -24.65
C ALA A 150 -13.48 6.32 -24.19
N ARG A 151 -12.34 6.40 -24.89
CA ARG A 151 -11.30 7.41 -24.65
C ARG A 151 -11.77 8.85 -24.90
N ARG A 152 -12.69 9.05 -25.84
CA ARG A 152 -13.26 10.36 -26.17
C ARG A 152 -14.22 10.90 -25.11
N GLY A 153 -14.81 10.00 -24.30
CA GLY A 153 -15.75 10.33 -23.23
C GLY A 153 -15.11 10.66 -21.88
N GLN A 154 -13.84 10.27 -21.65
CA GLN A 154 -13.12 10.62 -20.42
C GLN A 154 -12.71 12.09 -20.44
N LYS A 155 -13.62 12.97 -20.03
CA LYS A 155 -13.28 14.36 -19.69
C LYS A 155 -12.20 14.32 -18.61
N LYS A 156 -11.05 14.96 -18.87
CA LYS A 156 -10.04 15.22 -17.83
C LYS A 156 -10.77 15.77 -16.60
N PRO A 157 -10.50 15.27 -15.38
CA PRO A 157 -11.20 15.73 -14.19
C PRO A 157 -11.07 17.25 -14.14
N ASN A 158 -12.20 17.94 -14.28
CA ASN A 158 -12.23 19.39 -14.25
C ASN A 158 -11.65 19.81 -12.89
N ARG A 159 -10.79 20.83 -12.89
CA ARG A 159 -10.16 21.38 -11.66
C ARG A 159 -11.20 21.75 -10.60
N GLU A 160 -12.44 21.94 -11.03
CA GLU A 160 -13.62 22.32 -10.25
C GLU A 160 -14.53 21.16 -9.83
N SER A 161 -14.07 19.90 -9.89
CA SER A 161 -14.90 18.79 -9.41
C SER A 161 -15.35 19.02 -7.95
N PRO A 162 -16.56 18.58 -7.55
CA PRO A 162 -17.03 18.71 -6.17
C PRO A 162 -16.03 18.15 -5.15
N ALA A 163 -15.36 17.04 -5.47
CA ALA A 163 -14.29 16.47 -4.65
C ALA A 163 -13.03 17.36 -4.56
N SER A 164 -12.71 18.14 -5.60
CA SER A 164 -11.63 19.14 -5.56
C SER A 164 -11.98 20.31 -4.65
N LYS A 165 -13.21 20.84 -4.78
CA LYS A 165 -13.71 21.94 -3.93
C LYS A 165 -13.84 21.54 -2.46
N ALA A 166 -14.38 20.35 -2.17
CA ALA A 166 -14.47 19.82 -0.81
C ALA A 166 -13.08 19.65 -0.18
N ARG A 167 -12.10 19.10 -0.93
CA ARG A 167 -10.71 18.99 -0.47
C ARG A 167 -10.08 20.37 -0.22
N GLN A 168 -10.35 21.36 -1.07
CA GLN A 168 -9.85 22.72 -0.90
C GLN A 168 -10.42 23.39 0.36
N MET A 169 -11.73 23.28 0.59
CA MET A 169 -12.39 23.82 1.78
C MET A 169 -11.86 23.17 3.07
N ALA A 170 -11.76 21.84 3.11
CA ALA A 170 -11.23 21.11 4.27
C ALA A 170 -9.76 21.48 4.55
N ARG A 171 -8.93 21.61 3.50
CA ARG A 171 -7.52 22.01 3.65
C ARG A 171 -7.34 23.46 4.07
N ASN A 172 -8.17 24.39 3.60
CA ASN A 172 -8.11 25.78 4.02
C ASN A 172 -8.37 25.92 5.52
N LYS A 173 -9.34 25.17 6.07
CA LYS A 173 -9.63 25.18 7.51
C LYS A 173 -8.42 24.76 8.37
N ASN A 174 -7.59 23.85 7.88
CA ASN A 174 -6.40 23.36 8.61
C ASN A 174 -5.10 24.13 8.30
N ARG A 175 -5.10 25.04 7.32
CA ARG A 175 -3.91 25.84 6.97
C ARG A 175 -3.65 26.97 7.96
N ASP A 176 -4.72 27.54 8.51
CA ASP A 176 -4.63 28.68 9.44
C ASP A 176 -4.11 28.28 10.82
N ASN A 177 -4.12 26.98 11.16
CA ASN A 177 -3.55 26.47 12.42
C ASN A 177 -2.04 26.75 12.56
N ARG A 178 -1.29 26.89 11.46
CA ARG A 178 0.15 27.19 11.50
C ARG A 178 0.44 28.71 11.55
N ALA A 179 -0.53 29.53 11.16
CA ALA A 179 -0.44 30.99 11.22
C ALA A 179 -0.83 31.51 12.62
N ALA A 180 -1.90 30.96 13.21
CA ALA A 180 -2.34 31.30 14.56
C ALA A 180 -1.35 30.88 15.66
N ALA A 181 -0.57 29.81 15.44
CA ALA A 181 0.47 29.37 16.36
C ALA A 181 1.70 30.30 16.42
N LYS A 182 1.84 31.26 15.49
CA LYS A 182 2.93 32.25 15.48
C LYS A 182 2.57 33.57 16.15
N THR A 183 1.31 33.79 16.51
CA THR A 183 0.82 35.06 17.08
C THR A 183 0.71 35.07 18.61
N TYR A 184 1.28 34.07 19.28
CA TYR A 184 1.37 33.99 20.75
C TYR A 184 2.82 33.72 21.15
N ASP A 185 3.68 34.71 20.95
CA ASP A 185 4.97 34.87 21.63
C ASP A 185 5.37 36.34 21.40
N ASP A 186 4.81 37.22 22.25
CA ASP A 186 5.33 38.55 22.57
C ASP A 186 4.95 38.87 24.03
#